data_AF-A0A930I0P0-F1
#
_entry.id   AF-A0A930I0P0-F1
#
_cell.length_a   1.000
_cell.length_b   1.000
_cell.length_c   1.000
_cell.angle_alpha   90.00
_cell.angle_beta   90.00
_cell.angle_gamma   90.00
#
_symmetry.space_group_name_H-M   'P 1'
#
loop_
_entity.id
_entity.type
_entity.pdbx_description
1 polymer ?
#
loop_
_entity_poly.entity_id
_entity_poly.type
_entity_poly.pdbx_seq_one_letter_code
_entity_poly.pdbx_strand_id
1 'polypeptide(L)'
;MNMKASHDSNKTPSSLEEGGETSSPGYHHADPFLYRILEEEAKRMRRFPTEAESVLWEIVRKKQLGFRFRRQFVIYDYIVDFVCLPLKLIIEADGKYHFTEEQKAADSVRNDFLIGKGFS
;
A
#
# COMPACT_ATOMS: atom_id res chain seq x y z
N MET A 1 -14.55 62.80 -0.78
CA MET A 1 -14.76 62.34 0.61
C MET A 1 -14.21 60.92 0.74
N ASN A 2 -13.23 60.73 1.62
CA ASN A 2 -12.74 59.42 2.05
C ASN A 2 -13.79 58.73 2.94
N MET A 3 -13.87 57.40 2.91
CA MET A 3 -13.54 56.55 4.08
C MET A 3 -13.73 55.05 3.79
N LYS A 4 -12.76 54.26 4.29
CA LYS A 4 -12.73 52.79 4.42
C LYS A 4 -13.72 52.30 5.49
N ALA A 5 -14.08 51.02 5.47
CA ALA A 5 -13.80 50.05 6.54
C ALA A 5 -14.36 48.65 6.21
N SER A 6 -13.76 47.64 6.86
CA SER A 6 -13.84 46.20 6.62
C SER A 6 -14.61 45.46 7.73
N HIS A 7 -14.81 44.13 7.50
CA HIS A 7 -15.16 43.04 8.47
C HIS A 7 -16.61 43.03 9.01
N ASP A 8 -17.27 41.93 9.35
CA ASP A 8 -17.25 40.46 9.12
C ASP A 8 -18.50 39.91 9.88
N SER A 9 -18.85 38.63 9.68
CA SER A 9 -19.63 37.72 10.54
C SER A 9 -21.07 37.27 10.15
N ASN A 10 -21.11 36.04 9.60
CA ASN A 10 -21.97 34.86 9.87
C ASN A 10 -23.51 34.94 10.00
N LYS A 11 -24.24 34.10 9.23
CA LYS A 11 -24.70 32.73 9.65
C LYS A 11 -25.39 31.95 8.50
N THR A 12 -25.22 30.63 8.57
CA THR A 12 -25.57 29.45 7.74
C THR A 12 -27.00 29.33 7.18
N PRO A 13 -27.23 28.50 6.13
CA PRO A 13 -27.61 27.08 6.35
C PRO A 13 -26.88 26.09 5.41
N SER A 14 -26.31 25.02 5.95
CA SER A 14 -26.85 23.65 5.87
C SER A 14 -27.12 23.17 4.45
N SER A 15 -26.19 22.39 3.89
CA SER A 15 -26.48 21.35 2.91
C SER A 15 -25.41 20.27 3.03
N LEU A 16 -25.89 19.04 3.14
CA LEU A 16 -25.18 17.79 3.32
C LEU A 16 -23.97 17.71 2.36
N GLU A 17 -22.76 17.66 2.90
CA GLU A 17 -21.59 17.31 2.09
C GLU A 17 -21.60 15.80 1.87
N GLU A 18 -21.72 15.43 0.60
CA GLU A 18 -21.61 14.07 0.11
C GLU A 18 -20.24 13.50 0.51
N GLY A 19 -20.29 12.37 1.21
CA GLY A 19 -19.10 11.66 1.67
C GLY A 19 -18.20 11.29 0.50
N GLY A 20 -16.95 11.72 0.59
CA GLY A 20 -15.92 11.46 -0.40
C GLY A 20 -15.83 9.98 -0.74
N GLU A 21 -15.99 9.68 -2.03
CA GLU A 21 -15.64 8.41 -2.63
C GLU A 21 -14.17 8.11 -2.31
N THR A 22 -13.94 7.20 -1.37
CA THR A 22 -12.63 6.58 -1.21
C THR A 22 -12.44 5.67 -2.41
N SER A 23 -11.93 6.24 -3.51
CA SER A 23 -11.53 5.49 -4.70
C SER A 23 -10.40 4.53 -4.30
N SER A 24 -10.78 3.36 -3.80
CA SER A 24 -9.86 2.29 -3.45
C SER A 24 -9.12 1.91 -4.73
N PRO A 25 -7.78 1.98 -4.79
CA PRO A 25 -7.04 1.53 -5.96
C PRO A 25 -7.46 0.10 -6.27
N GLY A 26 -7.89 -0.18 -7.50
CA GLY A 26 -8.60 -1.38 -7.96
C GLY A 26 -7.87 -2.72 -7.83
N TYR A 27 -7.43 -3.06 -6.63
CA TYR A 27 -6.98 -4.40 -6.25
C TYR A 27 -8.14 -5.02 -5.49
N HIS A 28 -8.93 -5.81 -6.20
CA HIS A 28 -10.09 -6.49 -5.64
C HIS A 28 -9.64 -7.52 -4.61
N HIS A 29 -9.83 -7.21 -3.34
CA HIS A 29 -9.85 -8.22 -2.28
C HIS A 29 -11.17 -8.99 -2.42
N ALA A 30 -11.13 -10.32 -2.41
CA ALA A 30 -12.35 -11.13 -2.47
C ALA A 30 -13.13 -11.05 -1.15
N ASP A 31 -12.43 -10.80 -0.03
CA ASP A 31 -13.00 -10.72 1.31
C ASP A 31 -12.55 -9.42 2.06
N PRO A 32 -13.49 -8.52 2.41
CA PRO A 32 -13.20 -7.34 3.22
C PRO A 32 -12.63 -7.64 4.62
N PHE A 33 -12.94 -8.80 5.20
CA PHE A 33 -12.45 -9.18 6.52
C PHE A 33 -10.97 -9.55 6.47
N LEU A 34 -10.59 -10.45 5.56
CA LEU A 34 -9.19 -10.80 5.31
C LEU A 34 -8.34 -9.56 5.01
N TYR A 35 -8.84 -8.64 4.19
CA TYR A 35 -8.10 -7.42 3.89
C TYR A 35 -7.71 -6.62 5.13
N ARG A 36 -8.63 -6.47 6.10
CA ARG A 36 -8.34 -5.73 7.34
C ARG A 36 -7.24 -6.41 8.15
N ILE A 37 -7.28 -7.74 8.24
CA ILE A 37 -6.24 -8.52 8.93
C ILE A 37 -4.88 -8.30 8.25
N LEU A 38 -4.83 -8.41 6.92
CA LEU A 38 -3.60 -8.19 6.16
C LEU A 38 -3.11 -6.74 6.27
N GLU A 39 -4.00 -5.76 6.32
CA GLU A 39 -3.64 -4.35 6.48
C GLU A 39 -3.07 -4.05 7.86
N GLU A 40 -3.61 -4.67 8.92
CA GLU A 40 -3.08 -4.60 10.28
C GLU A 40 -1.69 -5.24 10.35
N GLU A 41 -1.51 -6.40 9.73
CA GLU A 41 -0.23 -7.08 9.68
C GLU A 41 0.80 -6.28 8.88
N ALA A 42 0.42 -5.72 7.74
CA ALA A 42 1.27 -4.81 6.97
C ALA A 42 1.66 -3.57 7.78
N LYS A 43 0.77 -3.02 8.63
CA LYS A 43 1.12 -1.92 9.55
C LYS A 43 2.17 -2.37 10.57
N ARG A 44 2.05 -3.60 11.10
CA ARG A 44 3.02 -4.20 12.04
C ARG A 44 4.38 -4.38 11.38
N MET A 45 4.45 -5.03 10.21
CA MET A 45 5.68 -5.24 9.44
C MET A 45 6.35 -3.90 9.11
N ARG A 46 5.56 -2.86 8.80
CA ARG A 46 6.11 -1.52 8.57
C ARG A 46 6.79 -0.88 9.77
N ARG A 47 6.42 -1.26 11.00
CA ARG A 47 7.03 -0.77 12.24
C ARG A 47 8.26 -1.60 12.63
N PHE A 48 8.29 -2.87 12.23
CA PHE A 48 9.33 -3.82 12.60
C PHE A 48 9.87 -4.56 11.36
N PRO A 49 10.51 -3.83 10.42
CA PRO A 49 11.09 -4.45 9.23
C PRO A 49 12.31 -5.31 9.59
N THR A 50 12.67 -6.24 8.71
CA THR A 50 14.00 -6.88 8.77
C THR A 50 15.10 -5.87 8.44
N GLU A 51 16.36 -6.24 8.74
CA GLU A 51 17.53 -5.42 8.36
C GLU A 51 17.60 -5.26 6.84
N ALA A 52 17.38 -6.35 6.08
CA ALA A 52 17.36 -6.35 4.62
C ALA A 52 16.30 -5.40 4.05
N GLU A 53 15.06 -5.48 4.57
CA GLU A 53 13.98 -4.55 4.19
C GLU A 53 14.32 -3.10 4.53
N SER A 54 14.95 -2.86 5.69
CA SER A 54 15.32 -1.51 6.12
C SER A 54 16.33 -0.87 5.16
N VAL A 55 17.36 -1.63 4.79
CA VAL A 55 18.38 -1.19 3.82
C VAL A 55 17.74 -0.95 2.46
N LEU A 56 16.92 -1.90 1.96
CA LEU A 56 16.24 -1.76 0.69
C LEU A 56 15.30 -0.55 0.66
N TRP A 57 14.59 -0.29 1.76
CA TRP A 57 13.69 0.86 1.85
C TRP A 57 14.43 2.19 1.72
N GLU A 58 15.62 2.34 2.31
CA GLU A 58 16.42 3.56 2.16
C GLU A 58 16.85 3.80 0.71
N ILE A 59 17.05 2.74 -0.08
CA ILE A 59 17.38 2.83 -1.51
C ILE A 59 16.16 3.27 -2.33
N VAL A 60 14.99 2.65 -2.11
CA VAL A 60 13.83 2.84 -3.00
C VAL A 60 12.88 3.95 -2.56
N ARG A 61 12.99 4.45 -1.32
CA ARG A 61 12.13 5.53 -0.81
C ARG A 61 12.33 6.84 -1.59
N LYS A 62 11.31 7.70 -1.51
CA LYS A 62 11.31 9.07 -2.06
C LYS A 62 11.55 9.18 -3.59
N LYS A 63 11.23 8.14 -4.36
CA LYS A 63 11.43 8.10 -5.83
C LYS A 63 12.88 8.31 -6.27
N GLN A 64 13.86 7.83 -5.49
CA GLN A 64 15.27 7.89 -5.87
C GLN A 64 15.56 7.20 -7.23
N LEU A 65 14.73 6.23 -7.61
CA LEU A 65 14.82 5.51 -8.87
C LEU A 65 13.85 6.03 -9.95
N GLY A 66 13.30 7.24 -9.79
CA GLY A 66 12.30 7.82 -10.70
C GLY A 66 10.88 7.26 -10.51
N PHE A 67 10.73 6.08 -9.92
CA PHE A 67 9.45 5.45 -9.63
C PHE A 67 9.10 5.44 -8.14
N ARG A 68 7.80 5.46 -7.82
CA ARG A 68 7.33 5.38 -6.43
C ARG A 68 7.13 3.92 -6.03
N PHE A 69 7.91 3.48 -5.06
CA PHE A 69 7.71 2.21 -4.38
C PHE A 69 6.82 2.38 -3.14
N ARG A 70 6.00 1.37 -2.88
CA ARG A 70 5.27 1.16 -1.62
C ARG A 70 5.93 -0.02 -0.91
N ARG A 71 5.93 -0.02 0.42
CA ARG A 71 6.47 -1.11 1.23
C ARG A 71 5.35 -1.81 2.01
N GLN A 72 5.47 -3.12 2.20
CA GLN A 72 4.51 -3.98 2.89
C GLN A 72 3.09 -3.69 2.40
N PHE A 73 2.88 -3.93 1.11
CA PHE A 73 1.65 -3.56 0.40
C PHE A 73 0.75 -4.78 0.31
N VAL A 74 -0.49 -4.64 0.78
CA VAL A 74 -1.51 -5.67 0.60
C VAL A 74 -1.98 -5.65 -0.85
N ILE A 75 -1.84 -6.78 -1.53
CA ILE A 75 -2.25 -7.00 -2.90
C ILE A 75 -3.00 -8.33 -3.00
N TYR A 76 -4.27 -8.28 -3.42
CA TYR A 76 -5.17 -9.43 -3.32
C TYR A 76 -5.14 -10.01 -1.89
N ASP A 77 -4.77 -11.28 -1.76
CA ASP A 77 -4.74 -12.00 -0.48
C ASP A 77 -3.31 -12.12 0.09
N TYR A 78 -2.39 -11.27 -0.37
CA TYR A 78 -0.97 -11.32 -0.01
C TYR A 78 -0.45 -9.97 0.47
N ILE A 79 0.62 -10.01 1.27
CA ILE A 79 1.45 -8.84 1.58
C ILE A 79 2.77 -9.04 0.84
N VAL A 80 3.17 -8.04 0.06
CA VAL A 80 4.47 -8.02 -0.63
C VAL A 80 5.37 -6.96 -0.01
N ASP A 81 6.66 -7.24 0.13
CA ASP A 81 7.60 -6.37 0.84
C ASP A 81 7.72 -5.01 0.17
N PHE A 82 7.85 -4.98 -1.16
CA PHE A 82 7.86 -3.76 -1.94
C PHE A 82 7.15 -3.92 -3.28
N VAL A 83 6.48 -2.85 -3.73
CA VAL A 83 5.82 -2.82 -5.04
C VAL A 83 5.92 -1.46 -5.73
N CYS A 84 6.19 -1.49 -7.03
CA CYS A 84 6.01 -0.37 -7.93
C CYS A 84 4.76 -0.60 -8.80
N LEU A 85 3.63 0.00 -8.41
CA LEU A 85 2.36 -0.23 -9.12
C LEU A 85 2.39 0.16 -10.60
N PRO A 86 3.00 1.28 -11.03
CA PRO A 86 3.06 1.63 -12.45
C PRO A 86 3.81 0.61 -13.30
N LEU A 87 4.82 -0.05 -12.73
CA LEU A 87 5.62 -1.08 -13.39
C LEU A 87 5.09 -2.49 -13.15
N LYS A 88 4.11 -2.64 -12.25
CA LYS A 88 3.67 -3.93 -11.67
C LYS A 88 4.86 -4.80 -11.20
N LEU A 89 5.90 -4.16 -10.69
CA LEU A 89 7.10 -4.83 -10.21
C LEU A 89 6.98 -5.06 -8.70
N ILE A 90 7.16 -6.31 -8.27
CA ILE A 90 7.28 -6.70 -6.87
C ILE A 90 8.75 -6.95 -6.55
N ILE A 91 9.18 -6.58 -5.35
CA ILE A 91 10.51 -6.92 -4.82
C ILE A 91 10.28 -7.49 -3.43
N GLU A 92 10.62 -8.76 -3.25
CA GLU A 92 10.66 -9.43 -1.94
C GLU A 92 12.10 -9.40 -1.43
N ALA A 93 12.29 -8.96 -0.19
CA ALA A 93 13.60 -8.99 0.43
C ALA A 93 13.74 -10.35 1.09
N ASP A 94 14.57 -11.22 0.52
CA ASP A 94 14.78 -12.60 1.02
C ASP A 94 15.02 -12.61 2.54
N GLY A 95 13.98 -12.94 3.30
CA GLY A 95 14.08 -13.22 4.72
C GLY A 95 14.79 -14.55 4.92
N LYS A 96 15.18 -14.87 6.16
CA LYS A 96 15.70 -16.22 6.46
C LYS A 96 14.57 -17.23 6.21
N TYR A 97 14.51 -17.83 5.02
CA TYR A 97 13.54 -18.87 4.72
C TYR A 97 13.84 -20.09 5.57
N HIS A 98 12.81 -20.56 6.26
CA HIS A 98 12.70 -21.98 6.50
C HIS A 98 12.25 -22.57 5.16
N PHE A 99 13.06 -23.45 4.56
CA PHE A 99 12.81 -24.02 3.24
C PHE A 99 12.02 -25.32 3.35
N THR A 100 10.85 -25.30 4.01
CA THR A 100 10.00 -26.49 3.97
C THR A 100 9.35 -26.62 2.59
N GLU A 101 9.03 -27.85 2.19
CA GLU A 101 8.41 -28.10 0.88
C GLU A 101 7.02 -27.45 0.77
N GLU A 102 6.29 -27.36 1.89
CA GLU A 102 4.99 -26.68 1.96
C GLU A 102 5.11 -25.18 1.68
N GLN A 103 6.16 -24.53 2.22
CA GLN A 103 6.40 -23.12 1.99
C GLN A 103 6.76 -22.85 0.53
N LYS A 104 7.61 -23.70 -0.08
CA LYS A 104 7.93 -23.60 -1.51
C LYS A 104 6.69 -23.74 -2.40
N ALA A 105 5.81 -24.69 -2.08
CA ALA A 105 4.57 -24.88 -2.81
C ALA A 105 3.64 -23.65 -2.68
N ALA A 106 3.48 -23.11 -1.47
CA ALA A 106 2.70 -21.90 -1.24
C ALA A 106 3.28 -20.67 -1.98
N ASP A 107 4.59 -20.50 -1.94
CA ASP A 107 5.29 -19.42 -2.64
C ASP A 107 5.13 -19.52 -4.16
N SER A 108 5.20 -20.74 -4.71
CA SER A 108 4.96 -20.98 -6.15
C SER A 108 3.54 -20.62 -6.55
N VAL A 109 2.53 -21.04 -5.77
CA VAL A 109 1.11 -20.71 -6.05
C VAL A 109 0.88 -19.20 -5.99
N ARG A 110 1.45 -18.52 -4.98
CA ARG A 110 1.41 -17.06 -4.88
C ARG A 110 2.04 -16.41 -6.11
N ASN A 111 3.23 -16.85 -6.51
CA ASN A 111 3.97 -16.30 -7.63
C ASN A 111 3.18 -16.43 -8.94
N ASP A 112 2.70 -17.64 -9.25
CA ASP A 112 1.92 -17.90 -10.46
C ASP A 112 0.63 -17.07 -10.50
N PHE A 113 -0.04 -16.93 -9.36
CA PHE A 113 -1.23 -16.09 -9.24
C PHE A 113 -0.92 -14.62 -9.56
N LEU A 114 0.12 -14.04 -8.95
CA LEU A 114 0.48 -12.64 -9.14
C LEU A 114 0.98 -12.36 -10.57
N ILE A 115 1.72 -13.29 -11.16
CA ILE A 115 2.08 -13.26 -12.59
C ILE A 115 0.82 -13.24 -13.46
N GLY A 116 -0.18 -14.08 -13.14
CA GLY A 116 -1.48 -14.07 -13.81
C GLY A 116 -2.26 -12.74 -13.69
N LYS A 117 -1.91 -11.88 -12.74
CA LYS A 117 -2.43 -10.50 -12.59
C LYS A 117 -1.56 -9.43 -13.27
N GLY A 118 -0.48 -9.88 -13.91
CA GLY A 118 0.46 -9.06 -14.67
C GLY A 118 1.56 -8.44 -13.81
N PHE A 119 1.78 -8.96 -12.59
CA PHE A 119 2.96 -8.60 -11.81
C PHE A 119 4.17 -9.42 -12.24
N SER A 120 5.35 -8.88 -11.98
CA SER A 120 6.65 -9.53 -12.16
C SER A 120 7.47 -9.47 -10.90
#